data_AF-A0A183PT48-F1
#
_entry.id   AF-A0A183PT48-F1
#
_cell.length_a   1.000
_cell.length_b   1.000
_cell.length_c   1.000
_cell.angle_alpha   90.00
_cell.angle_beta   90.00
_cell.angle_gamma   90.00
#
_symmetry.space_group_name_H-M   'P 1'
#
loop_
_entity.id
_entity.type
_entity.pdbx_description
1 polymer ?
#
loop_
_entity_poly.entity_id
_entity_poly.type
_entity_poly.pdbx_seq_one_letter_code
_entity_poly.pdbx_strand_id
1 'polypeptide(L)' 'MTRTEDALLAIRDPNPCIDGRKANVNLAVLGAKPRLMPGITKPYNIHFN' A
#
# COMPACT_ATOMS: atom_id res chain seq x y z
N MET A 1 -4.65 -10.09 -10.05
CA MET A 1 -5.56 -9.79 -8.92
C MET A 1 -5.83 -8.29 -8.95
N THR A 2 -6.91 -7.87 -9.62
CA THR A 2 -7.25 -6.46 -9.89
C THR A 2 -8.72 -6.17 -9.62
N ARG A 3 -9.37 -7.04 -8.83
CA ARG A 3 -10.79 -7.02 -8.55
C ARG A 3 -11.01 -6.45 -7.16
N THR A 4 -11.94 -5.50 -7.07
CA THR A 4 -12.23 -4.79 -5.80
C THR A 4 -12.90 -5.75 -4.81
N GLU A 5 -13.69 -6.69 -5.33
CA GLU A 5 -14.34 -7.75 -4.56
C GLU A 5 -13.34 -8.65 -3.82
N ASP A 6 -12.19 -8.99 -4.43
CA ASP A 6 -11.17 -9.82 -3.81
C ASP A 6 -10.58 -9.13 -2.57
N ALA A 7 -10.32 -7.82 -2.68
CA ALA A 7 -9.84 -7.01 -1.57
C ALA A 7 -10.89 -6.93 -0.44
N LEU A 8 -12.18 -6.76 -0.78
CA LEU A 8 -13.25 -6.73 0.22
C LEU A 8 -13.40 -8.06 0.96
N LEU A 9 -13.27 -9.19 0.26
CA LEU A 9 -13.32 -10.51 0.87
C LEU A 9 -12.14 -10.72 1.83
N ALA A 10 -10.94 -10.29 1.45
CA ALA A 10 -9.75 -10.42 2.28
C ALA A 10 -9.84 -9.66 3.62
N ILE A 11 -10.58 -8.55 3.67
CA ILE A 11 -10.72 -7.73 4.89
C ILE A 11 -11.79 -8.31 5.85
N ARG A 12 -12.66 -9.23 5.39
CA ARG A 12 -13.71 -9.85 6.24
C ARG A 12 -13.13 -10.69 7.36
N ASP A 13 -11.99 -11.34 7.12
CA ASP A 13 -11.16 -11.90 8.18
C ASP A 13 -9.94 -10.97 8.36
N PRO A 14 -9.99 -10.00 9.28
CA PRO A 14 -8.91 -9.04 9.47
C PRO A 14 -7.65 -9.66 10.10
N ASN A 15 -7.74 -10.90 10.60
CA ASN A 15 -6.65 -11.59 11.28
C ASN A 15 -6.39 -13.01 10.74
N PRO A 16 -6.08 -13.14 9.43
CA PRO A 16 -5.77 -14.43 8.84
C PRO A 16 -4.44 -14.95 9.38
N CYS A 17 -4.26 -16.27 9.35
CA CYS A 17 -2.98 -16.90 9.65
C CYS A 17 -2.16 -17.02 8.37
N ILE A 18 -0.97 -16.41 8.33
CA ILE A 18 -0.02 -16.51 7.23
C ILE A 18 1.28 -17.09 7.82
N ASP A 19 1.76 -18.20 7.25
CA ASP A 19 2.95 -18.92 7.73
C ASP A 19 2.92 -19.27 9.23
N GLY A 20 1.73 -19.63 9.75
CA GLY A 20 1.55 -19.99 11.16
C GLY A 20 1.49 -18.80 12.13
N ARG A 21 1.47 -17.56 11.63
CA ARG A 21 1.35 -16.34 12.45
C ARG A 21 0.12 -15.55 12.07
N LYS A 22 -0.54 -14.95 13.07
CA LYS A 22 -1.65 -14.03 12.83
C LYS A 22 -1.12 -12.73 12.20
N ALA A 23 -1.64 -12.41 11.03
CA ALA A 23 -1.40 -11.14 10.36
C ALA A 23 -2.52 -10.14 10.67
N ASN A 24 -2.32 -8.86 10.33
CA ASN A 24 -3.37 -7.86 10.31
C ASN A 24 -3.61 -7.42 8.87
N VAL A 25 -4.87 -7.37 8.47
CA VAL A 25 -5.27 -6.94 7.13
C VAL A 25 -6.15 -5.69 7.25
N ASN A 26 -5.80 -4.66 6.47
CA ASN A 26 -6.56 -3.41 6.39
C ASN A 26 -6.46 -2.80 4.98
N LEU A 27 -7.26 -1.77 4.73
CA LEU A 27 -7.10 -0.93 3.55
C LEU A 27 -5.91 0.02 3.77
N ALA A 28 -4.88 -0.12 2.93
CA ALA A 28 -3.68 0.70 2.97
C ALA A 28 -3.90 2.10 2.39
N VAL A 29 -4.80 2.88 3.01
CA VAL A 29 -4.98 4.32 2.72
C VAL A 29 -4.09 5.15 3.63
N LEU A 30 -3.94 4.72 4.89
CA LEU A 30 -3.14 5.40 5.90
C LEU A 30 -1.69 4.90 5.85
N GLY A 31 -0.74 5.81 5.67
CA GLY A 31 0.69 5.49 5.65
C GLY A 31 1.20 4.82 4.37
N ALA A 32 0.40 4.76 3.31
CA ALA A 32 0.85 4.24 2.02
C ALA A 32 2.05 5.04 1.51
N LYS A 33 3.13 4.33 1.13
CA LYS A 33 4.30 4.96 0.52
C LYS A 33 3.85 5.80 -0.68
N PRO A 34 4.25 7.08 -0.79
CA PRO A 34 3.94 7.89 -1.96
C PRO A 34 4.41 7.16 -3.21
N ARG A 35 3.46 6.81 -4.08
CA ARG A 35 3.81 6.28 -5.40
C ARG A 35 4.22 7.47 -6.24
N LEU A 36 5.51 7.56 -6.56
CA LEU A 36 5.99 8.49 -7.58
C LEU A 36 5.18 8.22 -8.84
N MET A 37 4.35 9.17 -9.26
CA MET A 37 3.64 9.02 -10.52
C MET A 37 4.70 9.00 -11.63
N PRO A 38 4.68 7.99 -12.54
CA PRO A 38 5.56 8.00 -13.69
C PRO A 38 5.30 9.29 -14.48
N GLY A 39 6.27 10.21 -14.49
CA GLY A 39 6.14 11.54 -15.12
C GLY A 39 6.31 12.74 -14.18
N ILE A 40 6.31 12.54 -12.85
CA ILE A 40 6.72 13.58 -11.90
C ILE A 40 8.20 13.32 -11.56
N THR A 41 9.10 13.72 -12.46
CA THR A 41 10.51 13.89 -12.11
C THR A 41 10.60 15.01 -11.08
N LYS A 42 11.43 14.80 -10.05
CA LYS A 42 11.55 15.65 -8.86
C LYS A 42 11.58 17.14 -9.21
N PRO A 43 10.77 18.00 -8.57
CA PRO A 43 11.04 19.42 -8.65
C PRO A 43 12.20 19.68 -7.66
N TYR A 44 13.24 20.36 -8.16
CA TYR A 44 14.32 20.98 -7.39
C TYR A 44 15.48 20.06 -6.93
N ASN A 45 16.47 19.88 -7.82
CA ASN A 45 17.87 19.96 -7.40
C ASN A 45 18.22 21.45 -7.25
N ILE A 46 17.97 22.02 -6.07
CA ILE A 46 18.60 23.29 -5.67
C ILE A 46 19.97 22.94 -5.06
N HIS A 47 21.01 22.96 -5.89
CA HIS A 47 22.37 23.02 -5.38
C HIS A 47 22.63 24.44 -4.85
N PHE A 48 22.82 24.55 -3.54
CA PHE A 48 23.54 25.67 -2.93
C PHE A 48 24.93 25.20 -2.55
N ASN A 49 25.91 25.49 -3.42
CA ASN A 49 27.24 26.06 -3.18
C ASN A 49 28.04 25.99 -4.47
#